data_AF-A0A7C4RR81-F1
#
_entry.id   AF-A0A7C4RR81-F1
#
_cell.length_a   1.000
_cell.length_b   1.000
_cell.length_c   1.000
_cell.angle_alpha   90.00
_cell.angle_beta   90.00
_cell.angle_gamma   90.00
#
_symmetry.space_group_name_H-M   'P 1'
#
loop_
_entity.id
_entity.type
_entity.pdbx_description
1 polymer ?
#
loop_
_entity_poly.entity_id
_entity_poly.type
_entity_poly.pdbx_seq_one_letter_code
_entity_poly.pdbx_strand_id
1 'polypeptide(L)'
;MMENGHLSVVFDPMTGRIDILRPQGTALVQGALIRVILTDGRRSSADADYEHTMDIQRARDRCGAGRLLDIHSRDRRRRLDLRTTVTLYDTMDAACIEVECRNVSEAPIAVVGIEPLCVLEENGSVLNGPSATHILTNGPMYYDAGRLYRVGEPYREPEPYGPIKGCMPSPDVSFPSPRRIRSWWHIGIFGGYDREAVVCGFIENRIGLGQLLLSATDAGRLA
;
A
#
# COMPACT_ATOMS: atom_id res chain seq x y z
N MET A 1 15.38 -2.93 10.60
CA MET A 1 15.09 -1.48 10.49
C MET A 1 16.07 -0.87 9.50
N MET A 2 15.58 0.04 8.66
CA MET A 2 16.33 0.81 7.67
C MET A 2 15.83 2.26 7.74
N GLU A 3 16.68 3.26 7.49
CA GLU A 3 16.31 4.68 7.63
C GLU A 3 17.04 5.58 6.62
N ASN A 4 16.55 6.79 6.40
CA ASN A 4 17.27 7.90 5.75
C ASN A 4 17.07 9.19 6.57
N GLY A 5 17.34 10.38 5.99
CA GLY A 5 17.13 11.66 6.67
C GLY A 5 15.65 12.03 6.92
N HIS A 6 14.70 11.25 6.42
CA HIS A 6 13.28 11.58 6.35
C HIS A 6 12.38 10.52 7.01
N LEU A 7 12.63 9.24 6.75
CA LEU A 7 11.79 8.12 7.15
C LEU A 7 12.62 6.97 7.72
N SER A 8 11.98 6.16 8.55
CA SER A 8 12.45 4.83 8.95
C SER A 8 11.44 3.77 8.56
N VAL A 9 11.92 2.61 8.13
CA VAL A 9 11.13 1.43 7.82
C VAL A 9 11.54 0.31 8.77
N VAL A 10 10.56 -0.22 9.50
CA VAL A 10 10.72 -1.37 10.38
C VAL A 10 9.91 -2.52 9.79
N PHE A 11 10.56 -3.67 9.59
CA PHE A 11 9.89 -4.91 9.25
C PHE A 11 10.08 -5.89 10.40
N ASP A 12 8.99 -6.47 10.88
CA ASP A 12 9.00 -7.50 11.91
C ASP A 12 8.94 -8.90 11.26
N PRO A 13 10.02 -9.70 11.30
CA PRO A 13 10.06 -11.02 10.69
C PRO A 13 9.26 -12.08 11.47
N MET A 14 8.73 -11.75 12.65
CA MET A 14 7.85 -12.66 13.40
C MET A 14 6.37 -12.47 13.05
N THR A 15 5.96 -11.25 12.66
CA THR A 15 4.57 -10.94 12.31
C THR A 15 4.34 -10.64 10.83
N GLY A 16 5.40 -10.49 10.03
CA GLY A 16 5.31 -10.20 8.60
C GLY A 16 4.80 -8.79 8.29
N ARG A 17 4.94 -7.85 9.22
CA ARG A 17 4.39 -6.49 9.17
C ARG A 17 5.44 -5.41 8.98
N ILE A 18 5.02 -4.30 8.37
CA ILE A 18 5.83 -3.12 8.06
C ILE A 18 5.27 -1.89 8.80
N ASP A 19 6.13 -1.21 9.53
CA ASP A 19 5.91 0.17 9.99
C ASP A 19 6.74 1.14 9.15
N ILE A 20 6.18 2.32 8.86
CA ILE A 20 6.88 3.46 8.28
C ILE A 20 6.79 4.60 9.28
N LEU A 21 7.92 5.07 9.77
CA LEU A 21 8.03 6.08 10.82
C LEU A 21 8.61 7.37 10.24
N ARG A 22 8.10 8.51 10.72
CA ARG A 22 8.69 9.84 10.54
C ARG A 22 9.99 9.97 11.36
N PRO A 23 10.74 11.09 11.25
CA PRO A 23 11.81 11.39 12.18
C PRO A 23 11.27 11.41 13.62
N GLN A 24 12.15 11.15 14.59
CA GLN A 24 11.80 10.97 16.01
C GLN A 24 10.84 9.79 16.31
N GLY A 25 10.54 8.92 15.33
CA GLY A 25 9.85 7.64 15.55
C GLY A 25 8.32 7.67 15.51
N THR A 26 7.71 8.81 15.14
CA THR A 26 6.24 8.92 15.03
C THR A 26 5.75 8.13 13.82
N ALA A 27 4.95 7.08 14.01
CA ALA A 27 4.44 6.26 12.90
C ALA A 27 3.61 7.08 11.90
N LEU A 28 3.94 6.96 10.60
CA LEU A 28 3.11 7.37 9.46
C LEU A 28 2.21 6.20 9.04
N VAL A 29 2.80 5.03 8.87
CA VAL A 29 2.09 3.75 8.68
C VAL A 29 2.48 2.82 9.81
N GLN A 30 1.49 2.14 10.40
CA GLN A 30 1.71 1.15 11.44
C GLN A 30 1.04 -0.17 11.10
N GLY A 31 1.76 -1.28 11.29
CA GLY A 31 1.26 -2.65 11.22
C GLY A 31 0.99 -3.21 9.82
N ALA A 32 1.29 -2.46 8.75
CA ALA A 32 0.87 -2.79 7.40
C ALA A 32 1.38 -4.15 6.93
N LEU A 33 0.62 -4.80 6.04
CA LEU A 33 0.97 -6.10 5.47
C LEU A 33 0.91 -6.07 3.94
N ILE A 34 1.55 -7.04 3.31
CA ILE A 34 1.40 -7.31 1.88
C ILE A 34 0.28 -8.33 1.71
N ARG A 35 -0.62 -8.11 0.75
CA ARG A 35 -1.68 -9.07 0.42
C ARG A 35 -1.66 -9.43 -1.05
N VAL A 36 -1.77 -10.72 -1.35
CA VAL A 36 -2.02 -11.22 -2.71
C VAL A 36 -3.39 -11.87 -2.74
N ILE A 37 -4.20 -11.45 -3.71
CA ILE A 37 -5.58 -11.89 -3.88
C ILE A 37 -5.61 -12.93 -4.99
N LEU A 38 -6.21 -14.07 -4.70
CA LEU A 38 -6.31 -15.23 -5.56
C LEU A 38 -7.77 -15.48 -5.93
N THR A 39 -8.02 -16.29 -6.96
CA THR A 39 -9.39 -16.73 -7.27
C THR A 39 -9.98 -17.64 -6.19
N ASP A 40 -9.15 -18.31 -5.38
CA ASP A 40 -9.53 -19.23 -4.29
C ASP A 40 -9.41 -18.62 -2.88
N GLY A 41 -9.08 -17.33 -2.75
CA GLY A 41 -8.94 -16.65 -1.45
C GLY A 41 -7.88 -15.54 -1.46
N ARG A 42 -7.11 -15.44 -0.39
CA ARG A 42 -5.96 -14.51 -0.29
C ARG A 42 -4.80 -15.13 0.48
N ARG A 43 -3.61 -14.57 0.30
CA ARG A 43 -2.43 -14.78 1.16
C ARG A 43 -1.91 -13.44 1.64
N SER A 44 -1.37 -13.40 2.84
CA SER A 44 -0.86 -12.22 3.53
C SER A 44 0.57 -12.47 4.00
N SER A 45 1.44 -11.46 3.96
CA SER A 45 2.76 -11.57 4.62
C SER A 45 2.64 -11.90 6.11
N ALA A 46 1.53 -11.53 6.75
CA ALA A 46 1.24 -11.86 8.15
C ALA A 46 0.55 -13.23 8.38
N ASP A 47 0.40 -14.09 7.36
CA ASP A 47 -0.09 -15.46 7.58
C ASP A 47 1.00 -16.32 8.24
N ALA A 48 0.67 -17.07 9.29
CA ALA A 48 1.63 -17.88 10.07
C ALA A 48 2.36 -18.99 9.28
N ASP A 49 1.91 -19.29 8.06
CA ASP A 49 2.61 -20.19 7.13
C ASP A 49 3.86 -19.55 6.50
N TYR A 50 4.05 -18.24 6.60
CA TYR A 50 5.24 -17.58 6.07
C TYR A 50 6.43 -17.63 7.03
N GLU A 51 7.61 -17.75 6.45
CA GLU A 51 8.89 -17.56 7.11
C GLU A 51 9.65 -16.42 6.45
N HIS A 52 10.09 -15.45 7.26
CA HIS A 52 10.66 -14.21 6.75
C HIS A 52 12.17 -14.16 6.95
N THR A 53 12.87 -13.78 5.89
CA THR A 53 14.29 -13.39 5.93
C THR A 53 14.42 -12.01 5.31
N MET A 54 15.39 -11.21 5.78
CA MET A 54 15.62 -9.87 5.26
C MET A 54 17.11 -9.59 5.12
N ASP A 55 17.46 -8.77 4.13
CA ASP A 55 18.79 -8.18 3.96
C ASP A 55 18.66 -6.66 3.69
N ILE A 56 19.71 -5.89 4.00
CA ILE A 56 19.75 -4.44 3.74
C ILE A 56 20.97 -4.12 2.89
N GLN A 57 20.70 -3.61 1.69
CA GLN A 57 21.69 -3.34 0.66
C GLN A 57 21.72 -1.84 0.30
N ARG A 58 22.77 -1.41 -0.39
CA ARG A 58 22.81 -0.07 -1.00
C ARG A 58 22.06 -0.11 -2.33
N ALA A 59 21.16 0.85 -2.53
CA ALA A 59 20.46 1.04 -3.80
C ALA A 59 21.15 2.14 -4.62
N ARG A 60 21.21 1.96 -5.94
CA ARG A 60 21.53 3.05 -6.87
C ARG A 60 20.91 2.80 -8.24
N ASP A 61 19.99 3.65 -8.64
CA ASP A 61 19.24 3.55 -9.90
C ASP A 61 18.89 4.94 -10.46
N ARG A 62 17.80 5.05 -11.23
CA ARG A 62 17.35 6.30 -11.86
C ARG A 62 16.71 7.29 -10.88
N CYS A 63 16.19 6.81 -9.75
CA CYS A 63 15.60 7.64 -8.70
C CYS A 63 16.67 8.22 -7.75
N GLY A 64 17.82 7.56 -7.60
CA GLY A 64 18.96 8.12 -6.88
C GLY A 64 19.86 7.07 -6.23
N ALA A 65 20.59 7.48 -5.20
CA ALA A 65 21.25 6.58 -4.25
C ALA A 65 20.38 6.42 -3.00
N GLY A 66 20.54 5.31 -2.27
CA GLY A 66 19.81 5.05 -1.04
C GLY A 66 20.12 3.70 -0.39
N ARG A 67 19.21 3.25 0.47
CA ARG A 67 19.19 1.89 1.04
C ARG A 67 17.94 1.13 0.58
N LEU A 68 18.10 -0.17 0.31
CA LEU A 68 17.02 -1.09 -0.03
C LEU A 68 16.98 -2.22 1.01
N LEU A 69 15.79 -2.49 1.54
CA LEU A 69 15.45 -3.61 2.41
C LEU A 69 14.79 -4.69 1.54
N ASP A 70 15.45 -5.84 1.36
CA ASP A 70 14.94 -6.97 0.57
C ASP A 70 14.37 -8.04 1.51
N ILE A 71 13.07 -8.23 1.49
CA ILE A 71 12.33 -9.15 2.36
C ILE A 71 11.87 -10.35 1.53
N HIS A 72 12.31 -11.55 1.93
CA HIS A 72 11.88 -12.81 1.33
C HIS A 72 10.97 -13.55 2.31
N SER A 73 9.69 -13.65 1.96
CA SER A 73 8.67 -14.36 2.73
C SER A 73 8.36 -15.69 2.03
N ARG A 74 8.88 -16.79 2.58
CA ARG A 74 8.72 -18.13 2.02
C ARG A 74 7.50 -18.83 2.57
N ASP A 75 6.66 -19.37 1.70
CA ASP A 75 5.48 -20.12 2.10
C ASP A 75 5.87 -21.54 2.54
N ARG A 76 5.71 -21.89 3.82
CA ARG A 76 5.97 -23.24 4.34
C ARG A 76 5.09 -24.31 3.68
N ARG A 77 3.94 -23.94 3.10
CA ARG A 77 3.09 -24.83 2.29
C ARG A 77 3.50 -24.91 0.82
N ARG A 78 4.57 -24.20 0.42
CA ARG A 78 5.15 -24.19 -0.93
C ARG A 78 4.14 -23.88 -2.04
N ARG A 79 3.19 -22.95 -1.82
CA ARG A 79 2.31 -22.42 -2.87
C ARG A 79 2.87 -21.14 -3.48
N LEU A 80 3.02 -20.09 -2.68
CA LEU A 80 3.29 -18.73 -3.18
C LEU A 80 4.29 -18.00 -2.29
N ASP A 81 5.52 -17.83 -2.77
CA ASP A 81 6.52 -16.99 -2.10
C ASP A 81 6.28 -15.51 -2.43
N LEU A 82 6.56 -14.62 -1.48
CA LEU A 82 6.51 -13.17 -1.66
C LEU A 82 7.91 -12.59 -1.50
N ARG A 83 8.28 -11.68 -2.39
CA ARG A 83 9.42 -10.78 -2.21
C ARG A 83 8.90 -9.36 -2.08
N THR A 84 9.39 -8.63 -1.09
CA THR A 84 9.06 -7.22 -0.89
C THR A 84 10.34 -6.42 -0.78
N THR A 85 10.53 -5.46 -1.68
CA THR A 85 11.63 -4.52 -1.63
C THR A 85 11.10 -3.17 -1.18
N VAL A 86 11.72 -2.61 -0.14
CA VAL A 86 11.44 -1.24 0.31
C VAL A 86 12.71 -0.40 0.13
N THR A 87 12.63 0.66 -0.67
CA THR A 87 13.75 1.56 -0.93
C THR A 87 13.51 2.93 -0.29
N LEU A 88 14.51 3.41 0.44
CA LEU A 88 14.61 4.78 0.94
C LEU A 88 15.78 5.47 0.22
N TYR A 89 15.47 6.45 -0.64
CA TYR A 89 16.48 7.24 -1.35
C TYR A 89 17.00 8.38 -0.45
N ASP A 90 18.28 8.72 -0.56
CA ASP A 90 18.93 9.71 0.30
C ASP A 90 18.34 11.13 0.13
N THR A 91 17.66 11.39 -0.99
CA THR A 91 17.11 12.69 -1.39
C THR A 91 15.59 12.74 -1.45
N MET A 92 14.88 11.72 -0.92
CA MET A 92 13.41 11.65 -0.98
C MET A 92 12.79 11.41 0.39
N ASP A 93 11.76 12.20 0.69
CA ASP A 93 10.81 11.97 1.78
C ASP A 93 9.72 10.98 1.32
N ALA A 94 10.16 9.76 0.97
CA ALA A 94 9.30 8.71 0.42
C ALA A 94 9.88 7.32 0.69
N ALA A 95 8.99 6.35 0.89
CA ALA A 95 9.31 4.93 0.87
C ALA A 95 8.71 4.30 -0.39
N CYS A 96 9.57 3.80 -1.28
CA CYS A 96 9.13 3.08 -2.47
C CYS A 96 9.01 1.59 -2.13
N ILE A 97 7.84 0.99 -2.37
CA ILE A 97 7.55 -0.41 -2.05
C ILE A 97 7.21 -1.14 -3.36
N GLU A 98 7.95 -2.20 -3.66
CA GLU A 98 7.66 -3.13 -4.75
C GLU A 98 7.42 -4.53 -4.17
N VAL A 99 6.47 -5.27 -4.77
CA VAL A 99 6.09 -6.62 -4.36
C VAL A 99 6.07 -7.53 -5.58
N GLU A 100 6.90 -8.57 -5.53
CA GLU A 100 6.88 -9.69 -6.47
C GLU A 100 6.25 -10.91 -5.77
N CYS A 101 5.35 -11.62 -6.45
CA CYS A 101 4.84 -12.91 -5.97
C CYS A 101 5.26 -14.02 -6.93
N ARG A 102 5.76 -15.14 -6.39
CA ARG A 102 6.27 -16.27 -7.16
C ARG A 102 5.51 -17.55 -6.83
N ASN A 103 4.86 -18.14 -7.83
CA ASN A 103 4.34 -19.50 -7.69
C ASN A 103 5.51 -20.49 -7.54
N VAL A 104 5.51 -21.24 -6.45
CA VAL A 104 6.53 -22.26 -6.12
C VAL A 104 5.93 -23.66 -5.95
N SER A 105 4.65 -23.82 -6.28
CA SER A 105 3.96 -25.11 -6.37
C SER A 105 4.02 -25.70 -7.78
N GLU A 106 3.59 -26.97 -7.88
CA GLU A 106 3.47 -27.70 -9.14
C GLU A 106 2.18 -27.37 -9.93
N ALA A 107 1.26 -26.59 -9.34
CA ALA A 107 -0.02 -26.23 -9.91
C ALA A 107 -0.09 -24.73 -10.25
N PRO A 108 -0.83 -24.31 -11.30
CA PRO A 108 -1.09 -22.89 -11.55
C PRO A 108 -1.81 -22.21 -10.39
N ILE A 109 -1.43 -20.96 -10.10
CA ILE A 109 -2.11 -20.10 -9.12
C ILE A 109 -2.59 -18.85 -9.86
N ALA A 110 -3.90 -18.59 -9.83
CA ALA A 110 -4.50 -17.43 -10.48
C ALA A 110 -4.53 -16.24 -9.51
N VAL A 111 -3.64 -15.27 -9.73
CA VAL A 111 -3.58 -13.99 -9.00
C VAL A 111 -4.50 -12.97 -9.68
N VAL A 112 -5.37 -12.32 -8.92
CA VAL A 112 -6.33 -11.30 -9.41
C VAL A 112 -6.07 -9.90 -8.84
N GLY A 113 -5.15 -9.77 -7.89
CA GLY A 113 -4.72 -8.49 -7.32
C GLY A 113 -3.53 -8.65 -6.36
N ILE A 114 -2.78 -7.57 -6.20
CA ILE A 114 -1.74 -7.42 -5.19
C ILE A 114 -2.00 -6.08 -4.50
N GLU A 115 -1.99 -6.07 -3.17
CA GLU A 115 -2.04 -4.88 -2.33
C GLU A 115 -0.65 -4.75 -1.66
N PRO A 116 0.29 -3.96 -2.23
CA PRO A 116 1.67 -3.86 -1.73
C PRO A 116 1.77 -3.23 -0.33
N LEU A 117 0.75 -2.45 0.04
CA LEU A 117 0.62 -1.80 1.34
C LEU A 117 -0.85 -1.87 1.78
N CYS A 118 -1.20 -2.94 2.48
CA CYS A 118 -2.56 -3.17 2.98
C CYS A 118 -2.68 -2.64 4.42
N VAL A 119 -3.29 -1.46 4.56
CA VAL A 119 -3.61 -0.82 5.84
C VAL A 119 -5.12 -0.94 6.05
N LEU A 120 -5.54 -1.73 7.03
CA LEU A 120 -6.96 -1.96 7.32
C LEU A 120 -7.18 -2.02 8.83
N GLU A 121 -8.24 -1.40 9.32
CA GLU A 121 -8.58 -1.41 10.75
C GLU A 121 -8.84 -2.85 11.24
N GLU A 122 -9.47 -3.68 10.39
CA GLU A 122 -9.76 -5.09 10.65
C GLU A 122 -8.51 -5.96 10.82
N ASN A 123 -7.35 -5.51 10.31
CA ASN A 123 -6.06 -6.21 10.48
C ASN A 123 -5.17 -5.56 11.56
N GLY A 124 -5.65 -4.51 12.25
CA GLY A 124 -4.92 -3.76 13.28
C GLY A 124 -3.91 -2.74 12.76
N SER A 125 -3.91 -2.44 11.45
CA SER A 125 -3.03 -1.42 10.87
C SER A 125 -3.67 -0.03 10.87
N VAL A 126 -2.83 1.01 10.84
CA VAL A 126 -3.28 2.42 10.85
C VAL A 126 -2.44 3.25 9.88
N LEU A 127 -3.11 4.11 9.09
CA LEU A 127 -2.47 5.21 8.38
C LEU A 127 -2.64 6.47 9.25
N ASN A 128 -1.60 6.81 9.99
CA ASN A 128 -1.52 8.03 10.77
C ASN A 128 -1.21 9.20 9.84
N GLY A 129 -2.16 9.53 8.96
CA GLY A 129 -2.06 10.69 8.09
C GLY A 129 -2.03 12.02 8.87
N PRO A 130 -1.64 13.13 8.22
CA PRO A 130 -1.88 14.46 8.76
C PRO A 130 -3.38 14.66 9.02
N SER A 131 -3.76 15.63 9.86
CA SER A 131 -5.17 15.92 10.20
C SER A 131 -6.00 16.27 8.96
N ALA A 132 -6.50 15.26 8.28
CA ALA A 132 -6.89 15.36 6.89
C ALA A 132 -8.19 16.14 6.74
N THR A 133 -8.19 17.11 5.83
CA THR A 133 -9.36 17.95 5.52
C THR A 133 -9.90 17.63 4.14
N HIS A 134 -9.01 17.36 3.18
CA HIS A 134 -9.35 17.08 1.80
C HIS A 134 -8.54 15.89 1.26
N ILE A 135 -9.15 15.16 0.34
CA ILE A 135 -8.56 14.02 -0.36
C ILE A 135 -8.70 14.29 -1.86
N LEU A 136 -7.56 14.35 -2.56
CA LEU A 136 -7.49 14.49 -4.01
C LEU A 136 -7.36 13.09 -4.62
N THR A 137 -8.33 12.69 -5.43
CA THR A 137 -8.25 11.46 -6.23
C THR A 137 -7.85 11.77 -7.67
N ASN A 138 -7.48 10.71 -8.40
CA ASN A 138 -7.25 10.70 -9.83
C ASN A 138 -8.10 9.60 -10.50
N GLY A 139 -8.47 9.80 -11.76
CA GLY A 139 -9.29 8.89 -12.53
C GLY A 139 -8.48 7.80 -13.26
N PRO A 140 -9.15 6.79 -13.84
CA PRO A 140 -8.49 5.65 -14.48
C PRO A 140 -7.69 6.04 -15.73
N MET A 141 -8.06 7.16 -16.37
CA MET A 141 -7.47 7.67 -17.61
C MET A 141 -6.79 9.01 -17.36
N TYR A 142 -5.71 9.31 -18.08
CA TYR A 142 -4.91 10.53 -17.91
C TYR A 142 -5.69 11.86 -18.09
N TYR A 143 -6.83 11.85 -18.78
CA TYR A 143 -7.71 13.02 -18.94
C TYR A 143 -8.77 13.14 -17.83
N ASP A 144 -8.98 12.10 -17.03
CA ASP A 144 -9.84 12.16 -15.84
C ASP A 144 -8.97 12.62 -14.66
N ALA A 145 -9.01 13.92 -14.39
CA ALA A 145 -8.28 14.56 -13.31
C ALA A 145 -8.70 14.06 -11.91
N GLY A 146 -9.75 13.25 -11.80
CA GLY A 146 -10.32 12.81 -10.54
C GLY A 146 -11.11 13.91 -9.83
N ARG A 147 -11.20 13.85 -8.51
CA ARG A 147 -12.04 14.75 -7.71
C ARG A 147 -11.40 15.12 -6.37
N LEU A 148 -11.73 16.31 -5.89
CA LEU A 148 -11.47 16.72 -4.52
C LEU A 148 -12.67 16.33 -3.64
N TYR A 149 -12.42 15.53 -2.61
CA TYR A 149 -13.39 15.14 -1.59
C TYR A 149 -13.02 15.81 -0.26
N ARG A 150 -14.01 16.11 0.58
CA ARG A 150 -13.76 16.46 2.00
C ARG A 150 -13.85 15.22 2.87
N VAL A 151 -13.02 15.17 3.91
CA VAL A 151 -13.07 14.09 4.90
C VAL A 151 -14.42 14.15 5.63
N GLY A 152 -15.11 13.01 5.72
CA GLY A 152 -16.45 12.89 6.31
C GLY A 152 -17.62 13.07 5.33
N GLU A 153 -17.39 13.55 4.10
CA GLU A 153 -18.42 13.53 3.06
C GLU A 153 -18.58 12.11 2.48
N PRO A 154 -19.83 11.62 2.27
CA PRO A 154 -20.06 10.32 1.64
C PRO A 154 -19.41 10.24 0.24
N TYR A 155 -18.53 9.27 0.03
CA TYR A 155 -17.96 9.01 -1.28
C TYR A 155 -19.06 8.71 -2.29
N ARG A 156 -19.06 9.48 -3.38
CA ARG A 156 -19.87 9.24 -4.57
C ARG A 156 -18.94 8.86 -5.70
N GLU A 157 -19.12 7.64 -6.19
CA GLU A 157 -18.46 7.15 -7.39
C GLU A 157 -18.84 8.07 -8.58
N PRO A 158 -17.90 8.46 -9.45
CA PRO A 158 -18.24 9.25 -10.63
C PRO A 158 -19.14 8.45 -11.60
N GLU A 159 -20.01 9.15 -12.32
CA GLU A 159 -20.75 8.59 -13.46
C GLU A 159 -20.28 9.27 -14.77
N PRO A 160 -20.36 8.57 -15.92
CA PRO A 160 -20.69 7.15 -16.07
C PRO A 160 -19.46 6.27 -15.78
N TYR A 161 -19.65 5.19 -15.02
CA TYR A 161 -18.64 4.14 -14.86
C TYR A 161 -19.15 2.83 -15.46
N GLY A 162 -18.36 2.24 -16.36
CA GLY A 162 -18.56 0.87 -16.83
C GLY A 162 -18.01 -0.15 -15.84
N PRO A 163 -18.12 -1.46 -16.13
CA PRO A 163 -17.54 -2.50 -15.28
C PRO A 163 -16.02 -2.31 -15.12
N ILE A 164 -15.55 -2.44 -13.89
CA ILE A 164 -14.14 -2.28 -13.51
C ILE A 164 -13.30 -3.28 -14.32
N LYS A 165 -12.37 -2.77 -15.13
CA LYS A 165 -11.34 -3.56 -15.82
C LYS A 165 -10.02 -3.40 -15.08
N GLY A 166 -9.61 -4.38 -14.28
CA GLY A 166 -8.35 -4.33 -13.54
C GLY A 166 -8.39 -5.17 -12.28
N CYS A 167 -7.40 -4.97 -11.41
CA CYS A 167 -7.28 -5.68 -10.14
C CYS A 167 -8.56 -5.55 -9.31
N MET A 168 -9.04 -6.67 -8.76
CA MET A 168 -10.14 -6.66 -7.80
C MET A 168 -9.57 -6.38 -6.41
N PRO A 169 -10.22 -5.54 -5.57
CA PRO A 169 -9.86 -5.42 -4.17
C PRO A 169 -10.14 -6.74 -3.43
N SER A 170 -9.49 -6.95 -2.28
CA SER A 170 -9.70 -8.14 -1.47
C SER A 170 -11.19 -8.34 -1.14
N PRO A 171 -11.74 -9.57 -1.14
CA PRO A 171 -13.14 -9.83 -0.78
C PRO A 171 -13.54 -9.25 0.59
N ASP A 172 -12.60 -9.23 1.54
CA ASP A 172 -12.69 -8.58 2.86
C ASP A 172 -12.99 -7.06 2.80
N VAL A 173 -12.79 -6.40 1.65
CA VAL A 173 -12.90 -4.95 1.47
C VAL A 173 -14.22 -4.61 0.76
N SER A 174 -15.28 -4.40 1.55
CA SER A 174 -16.60 -4.01 1.03
C SER A 174 -16.56 -2.75 0.15
N PHE A 175 -16.75 -2.92 -1.16
CA PHE A 175 -16.80 -1.85 -2.15
C PHE A 175 -17.90 -2.14 -3.19
N PRO A 176 -18.70 -1.15 -3.63
CA PRO A 176 -18.66 0.26 -3.26
C PRO A 176 -19.10 0.53 -1.81
N SER A 177 -18.59 1.59 -1.21
CA SER A 177 -18.97 2.04 0.14
C SER A 177 -18.91 3.57 0.23
N PRO A 178 -19.90 4.24 0.85
CA PRO A 178 -19.88 5.69 1.04
C PRO A 178 -18.77 6.15 2.00
N ARG A 179 -18.13 5.23 2.74
CA ARG A 179 -17.00 5.50 3.65
C ARG A 179 -15.63 5.16 3.05
N ARG A 180 -15.57 4.81 1.76
CA ARG A 180 -14.34 4.37 1.09
C ARG A 180 -14.16 5.10 -0.23
N ILE A 181 -13.22 6.03 -0.25
CA ILE A 181 -12.83 6.80 -1.42
C ILE A 181 -11.93 5.91 -2.27
N ARG A 182 -12.26 5.76 -3.56
CA ARG A 182 -11.40 5.12 -4.56
C ARG A 182 -10.66 6.19 -5.36
N SER A 183 -9.37 5.94 -5.57
CA SER A 183 -8.52 6.65 -6.51
C SER A 183 -7.81 5.66 -7.44
N TRP A 184 -7.39 6.15 -8.60
CA TRP A 184 -6.54 5.42 -9.54
C TRP A 184 -5.16 6.04 -9.56
N TRP A 185 -4.13 5.22 -9.71
CA TRP A 185 -2.70 5.60 -9.84
C TRP A 185 -2.08 6.32 -8.63
N HIS A 186 -2.70 7.36 -8.08
CA HIS A 186 -2.26 8.07 -6.88
C HIS A 186 -3.44 8.65 -6.08
N ILE A 187 -3.20 8.99 -4.82
CA ILE A 187 -4.13 9.71 -3.94
C ILE A 187 -3.34 10.73 -3.11
N GLY A 188 -3.87 11.95 -2.99
CA GLY A 188 -3.30 13.01 -2.17
C GLY A 188 -4.15 13.28 -0.93
N ILE A 189 -3.53 13.36 0.24
CA ILE A 189 -4.15 13.60 1.55
C ILE A 189 -3.65 14.94 2.07
N PHE A 190 -4.55 15.92 2.21
CA PHE A 190 -4.22 17.30 2.54
C PHE A 190 -4.74 17.72 3.92
N GLY A 191 -3.83 18.08 4.83
CA GLY A 191 -4.14 18.52 6.19
C GLY A 191 -4.31 20.04 6.40
N GLY A 192 -4.08 20.84 5.35
CA GLY A 192 -4.01 22.30 5.41
C GLY A 192 -2.66 22.84 4.93
N TYR A 193 -2.56 24.16 4.77
CA TYR A 193 -1.27 24.83 4.50
C TYR A 193 -0.34 24.73 5.72
N ASP A 194 0.97 24.78 5.47
CA ASP A 194 2.04 24.69 6.48
C ASP A 194 1.96 23.43 7.36
N ARG A 195 1.36 22.36 6.81
CA ARG A 195 1.22 21.05 7.41
C ARG A 195 1.68 19.98 6.44
N GLU A 196 2.06 18.83 6.98
CA GLU A 196 2.34 17.64 6.17
C GLU A 196 1.15 17.29 5.27
N ALA A 197 1.46 16.85 4.05
CA ALA A 197 0.54 16.22 3.13
C ALA A 197 1.14 14.88 2.71
N VAL A 198 0.31 13.86 2.53
CA VAL A 198 0.75 12.50 2.14
C VAL A 198 0.27 12.22 0.73
N VAL A 199 1.16 11.76 -0.14
CA VAL A 199 0.81 11.23 -1.45
C VAL A 199 1.20 9.76 -1.50
N CYS A 200 0.25 8.90 -1.84
CA CYS A 200 0.49 7.48 -2.10
C CYS A 200 0.14 7.18 -3.55
N GLY A 201 0.89 6.30 -4.23
CA GLY A 201 0.65 5.98 -5.62
C GLY A 201 1.58 4.92 -6.21
N PHE A 202 1.22 4.44 -7.40
CA PHE A 202 1.98 3.49 -8.18
C PHE A 202 2.95 4.23 -9.10
N ILE A 203 4.25 3.93 -8.97
CA ILE A 203 5.29 4.42 -9.88
C ILE A 203 5.35 3.54 -11.14
N GLU A 204 5.23 2.23 -10.97
CA GLU A 204 5.17 1.23 -12.03
C GLU A 204 4.13 0.16 -11.67
N ASN A 205 3.41 -0.38 -12.67
CA ASN A 205 2.58 -1.59 -12.51
C ASN A 205 2.65 -2.39 -13.80
N ARG A 206 3.07 -3.66 -13.71
CA ARG A 206 3.28 -4.56 -14.87
C ARG A 206 2.09 -5.47 -15.19
N ILE A 207 1.08 -5.54 -14.32
CA ILE A 207 0.06 -6.61 -14.33
C ILE A 207 -1.36 -6.05 -14.45
N GLY A 208 -1.61 -4.82 -14.00
CA GLY A 208 -2.95 -4.22 -14.08
C GLY A 208 -2.99 -2.71 -13.85
N LEU A 209 -4.20 -2.18 -13.71
CA LEU A 209 -4.41 -0.78 -13.31
C LEU A 209 -4.15 -0.61 -11.81
N GLY A 210 -3.41 0.43 -11.43
CA GLY A 210 -3.19 0.79 -10.02
C GLY A 210 -4.44 1.39 -9.39
N GLN A 211 -4.97 0.75 -8.34
CA GLN A 211 -6.09 1.26 -7.55
C GLN A 211 -5.65 1.52 -6.11
N LEU A 212 -6.12 2.63 -5.55
CA LEU A 212 -5.98 2.98 -4.15
C LEU A 212 -7.37 3.11 -3.53
N LEU A 213 -7.56 2.46 -2.38
CA LEU A 213 -8.75 2.60 -1.56
C LEU A 213 -8.34 3.24 -0.25
N LEU A 214 -9.10 4.25 0.18
CA LEU A 214 -8.85 4.99 1.41
C LEU A 214 -10.17 5.18 2.15
N SER A 215 -10.21 4.75 3.41
CA SER A 215 -11.34 4.93 4.31
C SER A 215 -11.03 6.01 5.34
N ALA A 216 -11.98 6.95 5.52
CA ALA A 216 -11.98 7.85 6.66
C ALA A 216 -12.68 7.14 7.83
N THR A 217 -12.00 7.01 8.96
CA THR A 217 -12.58 6.42 10.17
C THR A 217 -13.41 7.47 10.93
N ASP A 218 -14.34 7.02 11.78
CA ASP A 218 -15.23 7.90 12.54
C ASP A 218 -14.47 8.83 13.54
N ALA A 219 -13.18 8.57 13.78
CA ALA A 219 -12.29 9.40 14.60
C ALA A 219 -11.42 10.38 13.79
N GLY A 220 -11.66 10.53 12.48
CA GLY A 220 -10.85 11.38 11.59
C GLY A 220 -9.45 10.84 11.29
N ARG A 221 -9.21 9.55 11.57
CA ARG A 221 -8.00 8.84 11.10
C ARG A 221 -8.27 8.27 9.70
N LEU A 222 -7.22 7.78 9.06
CA LEU A 222 -7.29 7.14 7.75
C LEU A 222 -6.86 5.68 7.86
N ALA A 223 -7.41 4.85 6.97
CA ALA A 223 -6.99 3.47 6.71
C ALA A 223 -7.05 3.23 5.19
#